data_AF-A0A442WFI7-F1
#
_entry.id   AF-A0A442WFI7-F1
#
_cell.length_a   1.000
_cell.length_b   1.000
_cell.length_c   1.000
_cell.angle_alpha   90.00
_cell.angle_beta   90.00
_cell.angle_gamma   90.00
#
_symmetry.space_group_name_H-M   'P 1'
#
loop_
_entity.id
_entity.type
_entity.pdbx_description
1 polymer ?
#
loop_
_entity_poly.entity_id
_entity_poly.type
_entity_poly.pdbx_seq_one_letter_code
_entity_poly.pdbx_strand_id
1 'polypeptide(L)'
;MIALLAPALAVLGPIWTFATSRFGLPLVVAGGVILAYEGLPIGPLRYIPYVGPALAILVDGRVDREYAAGQLAERLVWQEQQRKAIAQLAAKAETKQKEIDAAAQAYVDQQNTDAVRIADLEQAIRDQKDEDLGPQDHDNAAGACKPRGGIPARLSIGIDAVGR
;
A
#
# COMPACT_ATOMS: atom_id res chain seq x y z
N MET A 1 -46.68 16.36 -53.09
CA MET A 1 -45.83 16.76 -51.95
C MET A 1 -46.51 17.69 -50.94
N ILE A 2 -47.45 18.58 -51.32
CA ILE A 2 -48.08 19.54 -50.38
C ILE A 2 -49.09 18.86 -49.42
N ALA A 3 -49.76 17.78 -49.83
CA ALA A 3 -50.76 17.09 -49.01
C ALA A 3 -50.21 16.38 -47.76
N LEU A 4 -48.89 16.12 -47.70
CA LEU A 4 -48.24 15.46 -46.57
C LEU A 4 -47.82 16.44 -45.45
N LEU A 5 -47.77 17.74 -45.76
CA LEU A 5 -47.39 18.81 -44.82
C LEU A 5 -48.61 19.47 -44.13
N ALA A 6 -49.81 19.31 -44.70
CA ALA A 6 -51.05 19.86 -44.17
C ALA A 6 -51.33 19.47 -42.70
N PRO A 7 -51.20 18.21 -42.26
CA PRO A 7 -51.45 17.86 -40.86
C PRO A 7 -50.38 18.42 -39.91
N ALA A 8 -49.12 18.52 -40.35
CA ALA A 8 -48.05 19.10 -39.55
C ALA A 8 -48.25 20.62 -39.35
N LEU A 9 -48.63 21.34 -40.40
CA LEU A 9 -48.92 22.78 -40.33
C LEU A 9 -50.17 23.09 -39.50
N ALA A 10 -51.19 22.24 -39.56
CA ALA A 10 -52.41 22.38 -38.75
C ALA A 10 -52.14 22.29 -37.23
N VAL A 11 -51.11 21.55 -36.82
CA VAL A 11 -50.70 21.42 -35.41
C VAL A 11 -49.63 22.46 -35.04
N LEU A 12 -48.66 22.69 -35.92
CA LEU A 12 -47.54 23.61 -35.65
C LEU A 12 -47.95 25.09 -35.69
N GLY A 13 -48.91 25.47 -36.54
CA GLY A 13 -49.39 26.86 -36.63
C GLY A 13 -49.98 27.39 -35.31
N PRO A 14 -50.93 26.68 -34.68
CA PRO A 14 -51.47 27.04 -33.37
C PRO A 14 -50.41 27.07 -32.26
N ILE A 15 -49.48 26.10 -32.26
CA ILE A 15 -48.38 26.04 -31.29
C ILE A 15 -47.46 27.26 -31.45
N TRP A 16 -47.11 27.61 -32.69
CA TRP A 16 -46.29 28.77 -32.99
C TRP A 16 -46.97 30.07 -32.56
N THR A 17 -48.25 30.23 -32.90
CA THR A 17 -49.05 31.40 -32.54
C THR A 17 -49.15 31.57 -31.02
N PHE A 18 -49.33 30.46 -30.30
CA PHE A 18 -49.32 30.46 -28.83
C PHE A 18 -47.94 30.84 -28.28
N ALA A 19 -46.87 30.21 -28.77
CA ALA A 19 -45.50 30.45 -28.33
C ALA A 19 -45.03 31.89 -28.56
N THR A 20 -45.57 32.60 -29.55
CA THR A 20 -45.28 34.03 -29.80
C THR A 20 -46.27 34.99 -29.14
N SER A 21 -47.30 34.50 -28.46
CA SER A 21 -48.32 35.33 -27.83
C SER A 21 -47.81 36.00 -26.55
N ARG A 22 -48.49 37.08 -26.11
CA ARG A 22 -48.17 37.81 -24.88
C ARG A 22 -48.13 36.94 -23.61
N PHE A 23 -48.88 35.84 -23.60
CA PHE A 23 -48.94 34.91 -22.46
C PHE A 23 -48.13 33.65 -22.69
N GLY A 24 -48.06 33.13 -23.92
CA GLY A 24 -47.32 31.91 -24.23
C GLY A 24 -45.81 32.14 -24.32
N LEU A 25 -45.34 33.28 -24.83
CA LEU A 25 -43.90 33.57 -24.91
C LEU A 25 -43.25 33.58 -23.52
N PRO A 26 -43.78 34.27 -22.49
CA PRO A 26 -43.24 34.18 -21.14
C PRO A 26 -43.23 32.76 -20.57
N LEU A 27 -44.26 31.95 -20.85
CA LEU A 27 -44.34 30.56 -20.39
C LEU A 27 -43.31 29.66 -21.08
N VAL A 28 -43.08 29.84 -22.37
CA VAL A 28 -42.05 29.09 -23.12
C VAL A 28 -40.65 29.48 -22.64
N VAL A 29 -40.41 30.78 -22.41
CA VAL A 29 -39.12 31.26 -21.86
C VAL A 29 -38.92 30.75 -20.44
N ALA A 30 -39.91 30.87 -19.55
CA ALA A 30 -39.83 30.36 -18.18
C ALA A 30 -39.62 28.84 -18.16
N GLY A 31 -40.37 28.11 -18.98
CA GLY A 31 -40.17 26.67 -19.19
C GLY A 31 -38.75 26.38 -19.65
N GLY A 32 -38.24 27.04 -20.69
CA GLY A 32 -36.88 26.87 -21.19
C GLY A 32 -35.80 27.16 -20.15
N VAL A 33 -35.98 28.18 -19.31
CA VAL A 33 -35.06 28.49 -18.19
C VAL A 33 -35.07 27.38 -17.15
N ILE A 34 -36.24 26.90 -16.74
CA ILE A 34 -36.39 25.77 -15.80
C ILE A 34 -35.73 24.52 -16.38
N LEU A 35 -35.99 24.19 -17.65
CA LEU A 35 -35.39 23.06 -18.35
C LEU A 35 -33.86 23.15 -18.41
N ALA A 36 -33.31 24.35 -18.64
CA ALA A 36 -31.87 24.54 -18.71
C ALA A 36 -31.18 24.43 -17.33
N TYR A 37 -31.85 24.86 -16.26
CA TYR A 37 -31.29 24.88 -14.91
C TYR A 37 -31.54 23.60 -14.12
N GLU A 38 -32.78 23.13 -14.11
CA GLU A 38 -33.26 21.99 -13.32
C GLU A 38 -33.34 20.70 -14.16
N GLY A 39 -33.45 20.81 -15.48
CA GLY A 39 -33.69 19.68 -16.38
C GLY A 39 -35.17 19.47 -16.70
N LEU A 40 -35.48 18.53 -17.61
CA LEU A 40 -36.87 18.14 -17.86
C LEU A 40 -37.44 17.34 -16.67
N PRO A 41 -38.60 17.71 -16.10
CA PRO A 41 -39.29 16.94 -15.08
C PRO A 41 -40.01 15.73 -15.69
N ILE A 42 -39.34 14.98 -16.56
CA ILE A 42 -39.81 13.68 -17.04
C ILE A 42 -39.07 12.63 -16.22
N GLY A 43 -39.80 11.91 -15.38
CA GLY A 43 -39.28 10.70 -14.74
C GLY A 43 -38.86 9.63 -15.76
N PRO A 44 -38.69 8.37 -15.32
CA PRO A 44 -37.50 7.51 -15.39
C PRO A 44 -36.86 7.28 -16.79
N LEU A 45 -36.78 8.28 -17.68
CA LEU A 45 -36.12 8.16 -18.99
C LEU A 45 -34.59 7.91 -18.87
N ARG A 46 -34.00 8.18 -17.69
CA ARG A 46 -32.60 7.87 -17.34
C ARG A 46 -32.29 6.36 -17.35
N TYR A 47 -33.30 5.49 -17.21
CA TYR A 47 -33.10 4.04 -17.06
C TYR A 47 -33.21 3.23 -18.36
N ILE A 48 -33.27 3.90 -19.52
CA ILE A 48 -33.30 3.20 -20.81
C ILE A 48 -31.86 2.90 -21.24
N PRO A 49 -31.43 1.62 -21.32
CA PRO A 49 -30.02 1.20 -21.40
C PRO A 49 -29.27 1.56 -22.69
N TYR A 50 -29.86 2.35 -23.59
CA TYR A 50 -29.23 2.79 -24.84
C TYR A 50 -29.44 4.27 -25.16
N VAL A 51 -30.57 4.84 -24.74
CA VAL A 51 -30.93 6.24 -25.02
C VAL A 51 -30.75 7.13 -23.79
N GLY A 52 -30.61 6.53 -22.60
CA GLY A 52 -30.41 7.22 -21.32
C GLY A 52 -29.24 8.20 -21.32
N PRO A 53 -28.03 7.86 -21.81
CA PRO A 53 -26.89 8.79 -21.80
C PRO A 53 -27.08 10.01 -22.72
N ALA A 54 -27.77 9.83 -23.86
CA ALA A 54 -28.04 10.92 -24.80
C ALA A 54 -29.16 11.84 -24.29
N LEU A 55 -30.17 11.25 -23.62
CA LEU A 55 -31.29 11.99 -23.02
C LEU A 55 -30.90 12.64 -21.69
N ALA A 56 -29.90 12.12 -20.97
CA ALA A 56 -29.37 12.71 -19.75
C ALA A 56 -28.87 14.15 -19.98
N ILE A 57 -28.40 14.51 -21.18
CA ILE A 57 -27.98 15.89 -21.48
C ILE A 57 -29.19 16.88 -21.48
N LEU A 58 -30.38 16.39 -21.83
CA LEU A 58 -31.64 17.14 -21.83
C LEU A 58 -32.38 17.06 -20.49
N VAL A 59 -32.19 15.97 -19.75
CA VAL A 59 -32.87 15.68 -18.48
C VAL A 59 -32.06 16.16 -17.28
N ASP A 60 -30.73 16.25 -17.40
CA ASP A 60 -29.86 16.67 -16.32
C ASP A 60 -29.51 18.16 -16.51
N GLY A 61 -29.98 18.98 -15.58
CA GLY A 61 -29.62 20.39 -15.52
C GLY A 61 -28.10 20.60 -15.41
N ARG A 62 -27.64 21.84 -15.57
CA ARG A 62 -26.22 22.20 -15.37
C ARG A 62 -25.70 21.72 -14.00
N VAL A 63 -26.54 21.86 -12.97
CA VAL A 63 -26.18 21.54 -11.58
C VAL A 63 -25.87 20.05 -11.41
N ASP A 64 -26.69 19.16 -11.95
CA ASP A 64 -26.48 17.71 -11.88
C ASP A 64 -25.17 17.28 -12.58
N ARG A 65 -24.82 17.93 -13.69
CA ARG A 65 -23.58 17.67 -14.43
C ARG A 65 -22.33 18.07 -13.65
N GLU A 66 -22.36 19.23 -13.00
CA GLU A 66 -21.27 19.69 -12.14
C GLU A 66 -21.10 18.79 -10.91
N TYR A 67 -22.20 18.30 -10.32
CA TYR A 67 -22.14 17.31 -9.23
C TYR A 67 -21.51 15.99 -9.68
N ALA A 68 -21.88 15.48 -10.87
CA ALA A 68 -21.28 14.26 -11.42
C ALA A 68 -19.78 14.44 -11.71
N ALA A 69 -19.39 15.59 -12.26
CA ALA A 69 -18.00 15.92 -12.51
C ALA A 69 -17.20 16.02 -11.20
N GLY A 70 -17.77 16.63 -10.16
CA GLY A 70 -17.18 16.71 -8.82
C GLY A 70 -16.94 15.33 -8.20
N GLN A 71 -17.94 14.43 -8.25
CA GLN A 71 -17.80 13.07 -7.72
C GLN A 71 -16.71 12.26 -8.44
N LEU A 72 -16.54 12.45 -9.76
CA LEU A 72 -15.47 11.79 -10.50
C LEU A 72 -14.08 12.33 -10.09
N ALA A 73 -13.96 13.65 -9.94
CA ALA A 73 -12.71 14.27 -9.50
C ALA A 73 -12.27 13.79 -8.10
N GLU A 74 -13.21 13.75 -7.15
CA GLU A 74 -12.93 13.24 -5.80
C GLU A 74 -12.48 11.78 -5.80
N ARG A 75 -13.11 10.93 -6.62
CA ARG A 75 -12.71 9.52 -6.76
C ARG A 75 -11.30 9.38 -7.31
N LEU A 76 -10.91 10.20 -8.29
CA LEU A 76 -9.57 10.18 -8.84
C LEU A 76 -8.53 10.58 -7.80
N VAL A 77 -8.79 11.66 -7.06
CA VAL A 77 -7.92 12.12 -5.97
C VAL A 77 -7.77 11.03 -4.90
N TRP A 78 -8.87 10.38 -4.51
CA TRP A 78 -8.85 9.29 -3.55
C TRP A 78 -8.00 8.11 -4.04
N GLN A 79 -8.17 7.70 -5.29
CA GLN A 79 -7.36 6.62 -5.88
C GLN A 79 -5.87 6.96 -5.94
N GLU A 80 -5.52 8.20 -6.25
CA GLU A 80 -4.12 8.65 -6.25
C GLU A 80 -3.52 8.62 -4.84
N GLN A 81 -4.26 9.09 -3.84
CA GLN A 81 -3.83 9.00 -2.44
C GLN A 81 -3.66 7.56 -1.99
N GLN A 82 -4.58 6.67 -2.36
CA GLN A 82 -4.50 5.25 -2.05
C GLN A 82 -3.27 4.60 -2.70
N ARG A 83 -2.98 4.90 -3.97
CA ARG A 83 -1.76 4.42 -4.64
C ARG A 83 -0.49 4.90 -3.93
N LYS A 84 -0.43 6.17 -3.53
CA LYS A 84 0.70 6.73 -2.77
C LYS A 84 0.86 6.03 -1.43
N ALA A 85 -0.23 5.79 -0.70
CA ALA A 85 -0.19 5.09 0.59
C ALA A 85 0.33 3.66 0.44
N ILE A 86 -0.14 2.92 -0.57
CA ILE A 86 0.34 1.55 -0.86
C ILE A 86 1.83 1.56 -1.20
N ALA A 87 2.29 2.50 -2.03
CA ALA A 87 3.70 2.62 -2.39
C ALA A 87 4.59 2.90 -1.17
N GLN A 88 4.13 3.77 -0.25
CA GLN A 88 4.86 4.05 0.99
C GLN A 88 4.92 2.83 1.92
N LEU A 89 3.84 2.05 2.01
CA LEU A 89 3.83 0.82 2.79
C LEU A 89 4.78 -0.22 2.21
N ALA A 90 4.81 -0.37 0.87
CA ALA A 90 5.74 -1.27 0.19
C ALA A 90 7.21 -0.86 0.44
N ALA A 91 7.52 0.44 0.33
CA ALA A 91 8.87 0.94 0.63
C ALA A 91 9.28 0.69 2.09
N LYS A 92 8.36 0.92 3.05
CA LYS A 92 8.60 0.61 4.47
C LYS A 92 8.84 -0.87 4.69
N ALA A 93 8.04 -1.74 4.05
CA ALA A 93 8.22 -3.19 4.15
C ALA A 93 9.59 -3.63 3.60
N GLU A 94 10.02 -3.08 2.46
CA GLU A 94 11.34 -3.37 1.89
C GLU A 94 12.48 -2.93 2.83
N THR A 95 12.38 -1.73 3.43
CA THR A 95 13.40 -1.28 4.40
C THR A 95 13.46 -2.19 5.62
N LYS A 96 12.31 -2.63 6.14
CA LYS A 96 12.24 -3.56 7.27
C LYS A 96 12.79 -4.94 6.91
N GLN A 97 12.54 -5.41 5.69
CA GLN A 97 13.11 -6.66 5.21
C GLN A 97 14.64 -6.57 5.14
N LYS A 98 15.20 -5.48 4.60
CA LYS A 98 16.65 -5.26 4.58
C LYS A 98 17.26 -5.21 5.97
N GLU A 99 16.59 -4.59 6.94
CA GLU A 99 17.03 -4.58 8.34
C GLU A 99 17.06 -6.00 8.93
N ILE A 100 16.02 -6.81 8.67
CA ILE A 100 15.94 -8.20 9.12
C ILE A 100 17.03 -9.05 8.47
N ASP A 101 17.22 -8.91 7.16
CA ASP A 101 18.23 -9.67 6.42
C ASP A 101 19.65 -9.33 6.92
N ALA A 102 19.93 -8.05 7.18
CA ALA A 102 21.19 -7.61 7.76
C ALA A 102 21.40 -8.15 9.18
N ALA A 103 20.36 -8.14 10.03
CA ALA A 103 20.43 -8.69 11.38
C ALA A 103 20.62 -10.22 11.37
N ALA A 104 19.97 -10.92 10.43
CA ALA A 104 20.12 -12.36 10.25
C ALA A 104 21.54 -12.73 9.80
N GLN A 105 22.12 -11.96 8.88
CA GLN A 105 23.52 -12.13 8.47
C GLN A 105 24.48 -11.93 9.64
N ALA A 106 24.32 -10.83 10.39
CA ALA A 106 25.15 -10.57 11.57
C ALA A 106 25.05 -11.69 12.62
N TYR A 107 23.86 -12.27 12.81
CA TYR A 107 23.66 -13.40 13.72
C TYR A 107 24.38 -14.66 13.24
N VAL A 108 24.33 -14.96 11.94
CA VAL A 108 25.05 -16.10 11.35
C VAL A 108 26.57 -15.91 11.46
N ASP A 109 27.07 -14.70 11.19
CA ASP A 109 28.49 -14.38 11.33
C ASP A 109 28.97 -14.51 12.78
N GLN A 110 28.13 -14.11 13.74
CA GLN A 110 28.40 -14.30 15.16
C GLN A 110 28.43 -15.79 15.52
N GLN A 111 27.46 -16.59 15.08
CA GLN A 111 27.47 -18.03 15.32
C GLN A 111 28.71 -18.72 14.75
N ASN A 112 29.13 -18.33 13.55
CA ASN A 112 30.34 -18.86 12.93
C ASN A 112 31.59 -18.49 13.73
N THR A 113 31.67 -17.23 14.20
CA THR A 113 32.78 -16.77 15.05
C THR A 113 32.82 -17.52 16.37
N ASP A 114 31.66 -17.72 17.01
CA ASP A 114 31.56 -18.45 18.26
C ASP A 114 31.90 -19.93 18.07
N ALA A 115 31.50 -20.56 16.96
CA ALA A 115 31.88 -21.93 16.64
C ALA A 115 33.40 -22.10 16.49
N VAL A 116 34.08 -21.16 15.83
CA VAL A 116 35.55 -21.18 15.73
C VAL A 116 36.18 -21.00 17.12
N ARG A 117 35.70 -20.03 17.92
CA ARG A 117 36.21 -19.80 19.28
C ARG A 117 36.04 -21.03 20.18
N ILE A 118 34.90 -21.71 20.10
CA ILE A 118 34.65 -22.95 20.86
C ILE A 118 35.60 -24.05 20.40
N ALA A 119 35.79 -24.24 19.09
CA ALA A 119 36.72 -25.23 18.57
C ALA A 119 38.17 -24.97 19.03
N ASP A 120 38.60 -23.71 19.02
CA ASP A 120 39.92 -23.30 19.51
C ASP A 120 40.07 -23.58 21.02
N LEU A 121 39.04 -23.29 21.82
CA LEU A 121 39.02 -23.60 23.25
C LEU A 121 39.07 -25.12 23.50
N GLU A 122 38.29 -25.91 22.77
CA GLU A 122 38.30 -27.37 22.88
C GLU A 122 39.67 -27.97 22.55
N GLN A 123 40.37 -27.40 21.55
CA GLN A 123 41.72 -27.83 21.21
C GLN A 123 42.70 -27.46 22.33
N ALA A 124 42.63 -26.23 22.85
CA ALA A 124 43.50 -25.81 23.97
C ALA A 124 43.28 -26.66 25.25
N ILE A 125 42.05 -27.09 25.51
CA ILE A 125 41.74 -28.00 26.64
C ILE A 125 42.36 -29.39 26.39
N ARG A 126 42.30 -29.91 25.16
CA ARG A 126 42.92 -31.19 24.80
C ARG A 126 44.44 -31.14 24.97
N ASP A 127 45.08 -30.11 24.42
CA ASP A 127 46.54 -29.93 24.52
C ASP A 127 46.99 -29.86 25.99
N GLN A 128 46.25 -29.14 26.85
CA GLN A 128 46.54 -29.09 28.29
C GLN A 128 46.35 -30.43 28.99
N LYS A 129 45.32 -31.17 28.64
CA LYS A 129 45.07 -32.49 29.20
C LYS A 129 46.21 -33.46 28.84
N ASP A 130 46.72 -33.37 27.62
CA ASP A 130 47.85 -34.18 27.17
C ASP A 130 49.17 -33.76 27.86
N GLU A 131 49.39 -32.45 28.09
CA GLU A 131 50.52 -31.95 28.90
C GLU A 131 50.45 -32.41 30.37
N ASP A 132 49.27 -32.40 30.99
CA ASP A 132 49.05 -32.87 32.36
C ASP A 132 49.16 -34.42 32.48
N LEU A 133 48.93 -35.15 31.39
CA LEU A 133 49.04 -36.62 31.31
C LEU A 133 50.42 -37.10 30.81
N GLY A 134 51.37 -36.19 30.58
CA GLY A 134 52.76 -36.53 30.21
C GLY A 134 53.42 -37.51 31.19
N PRO A 135 54.50 -38.21 30.77
CA PRO A 135 55.06 -39.34 31.50
C PRO A 135 55.33 -38.97 32.97
N GLN A 136 54.64 -39.64 33.88
CA GLN A 136 54.93 -39.55 35.30
C GLN A 136 56.32 -40.13 35.52
N ASP A 137 57.30 -39.26 35.77
CA ASP A 137 58.58 -39.68 36.34
C ASP A 137 58.28 -40.34 37.69
N HIS A 138 58.30 -41.68 37.69
CA HIS A 138 58.03 -42.52 38.85
C HIS A 138 59.06 -42.39 39.99
N ASP A 139 60.03 -41.49 39.86
CA ASP A 139 61.20 -41.40 40.74
C ASP A 139 61.22 -40.17 41.67
N ASN A 140 60.17 -39.34 41.72
CA ASN A 140 60.11 -38.25 42.69
C ASN A 140 59.07 -38.48 43.80
N ALA A 141 59.61 -38.59 45.00
CA ALA A 141 58.96 -38.89 46.25
C ALA A 141 57.80 -37.93 46.62
N ALA A 142 56.92 -38.48 47.45
CA ALA A 142 55.91 -37.81 48.28
C ALA A 142 56.03 -36.28 48.41
N GLY A 143 54.99 -35.55 48.00
CA GLY A 143 54.60 -34.31 48.66
C GLY A 143 54.54 -33.01 47.83
N ALA A 144 54.87 -33.01 46.54
CA ALA A 144 54.67 -31.82 45.70
C ALA A 144 53.44 -32.00 44.80
N CYS A 145 52.25 -31.74 45.35
CA CYS A 145 51.10 -31.39 44.52
C CYS A 145 51.51 -30.18 43.67
N LYS A 146 51.79 -30.39 42.38
CA LYS A 146 51.84 -29.30 41.39
C LYS A 146 50.58 -28.47 41.62
N PRO A 147 50.66 -27.15 41.87
CA PRO A 147 49.52 -26.37 42.35
C PRO A 147 48.38 -26.50 41.35
N ARG A 148 47.39 -27.31 41.72
CA ARG A 148 46.22 -27.70 40.92
C ARG A 148 45.15 -26.60 40.89
N GLY A 149 45.56 -25.36 41.15
CA GLY A 149 44.72 -24.26 41.57
C GLY A 149 44.99 -23.03 40.71
N GLY A 150 44.51 -23.06 39.48
CA GLY A 150 44.51 -21.91 38.59
C GLY A 150 44.20 -22.36 37.18
N ILE A 151 43.18 -21.74 36.57
CA ILE A 151 42.97 -21.86 35.13
C ILE A 151 44.28 -21.39 34.47
N PRO A 152 44.95 -22.22 33.67
CA PRO A 152 46.22 -21.86 33.02
C PRO A 152 46.05 -20.60 32.19
N ALA A 153 47.06 -19.71 32.20
CA ALA A 153 46.96 -18.35 31.66
C ALA A 153 46.38 -18.29 30.22
N ARG A 154 46.66 -19.29 29.39
CA ARG A 154 46.11 -19.39 28.03
C ARG A 154 44.60 -19.67 28.00
N LEU A 155 44.12 -20.54 28.89
CA LEU A 155 42.69 -20.86 29.00
C LEU A 155 41.92 -19.71 29.67
N SER A 156 42.53 -19.01 30.64
CA SER A 156 41.91 -17.84 31.26
C SER A 156 41.78 -16.67 30.28
N ILE A 157 42.76 -16.47 29.39
CA ILE A 157 42.69 -15.46 28.32
C ILE A 157 41.60 -15.83 27.31
N GLY A 158 41.49 -17.11 26.94
CA GLY A 158 40.43 -17.58 26.04
C GLY A 158 39.02 -17.45 26.64
N ILE A 159 38.85 -17.74 27.93
CA ILE A 159 37.55 -17.62 28.63
C ILE A 159 37.15 -16.15 28.84
N ASP A 160 38.08 -15.24 29.19
CA ASP A 160 37.78 -13.81 29.33
C ASP A 160 37.37 -13.16 28.00
N ALA A 161 37.87 -13.68 26.88
CA ALA A 161 37.51 -13.22 25.53
C ALA A 161 36.10 -13.67 25.08
N VAL A 162 35.51 -14.69 25.71
CA VAL A 162 34.16 -15.20 25.40
C VAL A 162 33.08 -14.54 26.28
N GLY A 163 33.44 -14.04 27.47
CA GLY A 163 32.48 -13.48 28.43
C GLY A 163 32.15 -11.98 28.30
N ARG A 164 32.77 -11.25 27.36
CA ARG A 164 32.50 -9.82 27.11
C ARG A 164 31.66 -9.55 25.88
#